data_AF-A0A2H0MPB5-F1
#
_entry.id   AF-A0A2H0MPB5-F1
#
_cell.length_a   1.000
_cell.length_b   1.000
_cell.length_c   1.000
_cell.angle_alpha   90.00
_cell.angle_beta   90.00
_cell.angle_gamma   90.00
#
_symmetry.space_group_name_H-M   'P 1'
#
loop_
_entity.id
_entity.type
_entity.pdbx_description
1 polymer ?
#
loop_
_entity_poly.entity_id
_entity_poly.type
_entity_poly.pdbx_seq_one_letter_code
_entity_poly.pdbx_strand_id
1 'polypeptide(L)'
;MKINELKNKKVLILGFGREGKDNFEFLRKLFPKKVIGIADQNKIQIPKPLPRRQAGKFQKVKLYLGKDYLEALENYDIIIKSPGVPFKILPESVLKKI
;
A
#
# COMPACT_ATOMS: atom_id res chain seq x y z
N MET A 1 16.08 4.93 -2.76
CA MET A 1 15.60 3.81 -1.92
C MET A 1 15.99 2.49 -2.57
N LYS A 2 16.55 1.54 -1.81
CA LYS A 2 16.95 0.22 -2.35
C LYS A 2 15.85 -0.81 -2.11
N ILE A 3 15.65 -1.73 -3.06
CA ILE A 3 14.58 -2.74 -2.96
C ILE A 3 14.71 -3.65 -1.72
N ASN A 4 15.95 -3.93 -1.28
CA ASN A 4 16.20 -4.74 -0.09
C ASN A 4 15.72 -4.07 1.21
N GLU A 5 15.65 -2.74 1.26
CA GLU A 5 15.18 -2.00 2.44
C GLU A 5 13.70 -2.28 2.71
N LEU A 6 12.92 -2.60 1.68
CA LEU A 6 11.49 -2.94 1.80
C LEU A 6 11.23 -4.28 2.48
N LYS A 7 12.20 -5.20 2.46
CA LYS A 7 11.98 -6.59 2.88
C LYS A 7 11.45 -6.68 4.30
N ASN A 8 12.04 -5.90 5.22
CA ASN A 8 11.74 -5.92 6.65
C ASN A 8 10.85 -4.75 7.13
N LYS A 9 10.49 -3.83 6.23
CA LYS A 9 9.72 -2.62 6.57
C LYS A 9 8.22 -2.82 6.38
N LYS A 10 7.37 -2.18 7.18
CA LYS A 10 5.93 -2.10 6.93
C LYS A 10 5.72 -1.10 5.80
N VAL A 11 5.16 -1.57 4.68
CA VAL A 11 4.96 -0.78 3.46
C VAL A 11 3.46 -0.49 3.25
N LEU A 12 3.14 0.77 3.00
CA LEU A 12 1.80 1.22 2.62
C LEU A 12 1.83 1.92 1.27
N ILE A 13 0.83 1.66 0.45
CA ILE A 13 0.57 2.37 -0.81
C ILE A 13 -0.52 3.39 -0.54
N LEU A 14 -0.24 4.66 -0.81
CA LEU A 14 -1.15 5.78 -0.58
C LEU A 14 -1.68 6.29 -1.93
N GLY A 15 -2.97 6.11 -2.15
CA GLY A 15 -3.64 6.27 -3.43
C GLY A 15 -3.52 5.01 -4.29
N PHE A 16 -4.65 4.43 -4.68
CA PHE A 16 -4.81 3.17 -5.39
C PHE A 16 -5.48 3.34 -6.76
N GLY A 17 -5.08 4.40 -7.47
CA GLY A 17 -5.38 4.62 -8.88
C GLY A 17 -4.57 3.70 -9.80
N ARG A 18 -4.12 4.19 -10.96
CA ARG A 18 -3.30 3.41 -11.89
C ARG A 18 -1.94 3.04 -11.29
N GLU A 19 -1.17 4.04 -10.86
CA GLU A 19 0.18 3.82 -10.32
C GLU A 19 0.18 3.02 -9.01
N GLY A 20 -0.83 3.24 -8.14
CA GLY A 20 -0.97 2.45 -6.91
C GLY A 20 -1.17 0.96 -7.18
N LYS A 21 -1.90 0.61 -8.25
CA LYS A 21 -2.09 -0.79 -8.68
C LYS A 21 -0.79 -1.37 -9.24
N ASP A 22 -0.09 -0.63 -10.09
CA ASP A 22 1.19 -1.07 -10.67
C ASP A 22 2.24 -1.31 -9.57
N ASN A 23 2.32 -0.40 -8.60
CA ASN A 23 3.17 -0.55 -7.42
C ASN A 23 2.79 -1.78 -6.59
N PHE A 24 1.50 -2.03 -6.38
CA PHE A 24 1.04 -3.21 -5.66
C PHE A 24 1.41 -4.50 -6.38
N GLU A 25 1.21 -4.59 -7.69
CA GLU A 25 1.58 -5.76 -8.47
C GLU A 25 3.09 -6.03 -8.42
N PHE A 26 3.89 -4.98 -8.56
CA PHE A 26 5.34 -5.06 -8.46
C PHE A 26 5.79 -5.56 -7.07
N LEU A 27 5.30 -4.94 -6.00
CA LEU A 27 5.62 -5.35 -4.63
C LEU A 27 5.12 -6.76 -4.30
N ARG A 28 3.96 -7.16 -4.85
CA ARG A 28 3.41 -8.51 -4.64
C ARG A 28 4.26 -9.58 -5.33
N LYS A 29 4.80 -9.30 -6.52
CA LYS A 29 5.74 -10.18 -7.22
C LYS A 29 7.03 -10.38 -6.41
N LEU A 30 7.58 -9.29 -5.85
CA LEU A 30 8.81 -9.33 -5.06
C LEU A 30 8.63 -9.89 -3.65
N PHE A 31 7.50 -9.60 -3.01
CA PHE A 31 7.20 -9.98 -1.63
C PHE A 31 5.83 -10.68 -1.52
N PRO A 32 5.67 -11.91 -2.06
CA PRO A 32 4.36 -12.57 -2.15
C PRO A 32 3.61 -12.68 -0.83
N LYS A 33 4.34 -12.98 0.25
CA LYS A 33 3.80 -13.21 1.61
C LYS A 33 3.69 -11.95 2.46
N LYS A 34 4.20 -10.80 2.00
CA LYS A 34 4.27 -9.58 2.80
C LYS A 34 2.87 -8.97 2.94
N VAL A 35 2.63 -8.42 4.14
CA VAL A 35 1.45 -7.60 4.40
C VAL A 35 1.71 -6.22 3.80
N ILE A 36 0.89 -5.82 2.84
CA ILE A 36 0.96 -4.48 2.21
C ILE A 36 -0.27 -3.70 2.68
N GLY A 37 -0.07 -2.47 3.16
CA GLY A 37 -1.17 -1.53 3.41
C GLY A 37 -1.58 -0.83 2.12
N ILE A 38 -2.87 -0.60 1.94
CA ILE A 38 -3.39 0.27 0.88
C ILE A 38 -4.33 1.27 1.54
N ALA A 39 -4.05 2.55 1.34
CA ALA A 39 -4.87 3.64 1.81
C ALA A 39 -5.40 4.44 0.61
N ASP A 40 -6.73 4.64 0.54
CA ASP A 40 -7.35 5.47 -0.49
C ASP A 40 -8.59 6.17 0.06
N GLN A 41 -8.84 7.41 -0.35
CA GLN A 41 -10.05 8.15 0.02
C GLN A 41 -11.33 7.48 -0.52
N ASN A 42 -11.22 6.78 -1.65
CA ASN A 42 -12.33 6.10 -2.29
C ASN A 42 -12.47 4.67 -1.78
N LYS A 43 -13.69 4.14 -1.86
CA LYS A 43 -13.89 2.69 -1.75
C LYS A 43 -13.25 2.01 -2.96
N ILE A 44 -12.27 1.16 -2.72
CA ILE A 44 -11.63 0.35 -3.76
C ILE A 44 -12.02 -1.11 -3.61
N GLN A 45 -12.17 -1.79 -4.73
CA GLN A 45 -12.21 -3.25 -4.75
C GLN A 45 -10.82 -3.72 -5.15
N ILE A 46 -10.13 -4.44 -4.26
CA ILE A 46 -8.95 -5.18 -4.69
C ILE A 46 -9.46 -6.32 -5.58
N PRO A 47 -8.98 -6.46 -6.83
CA PRO A 47 -9.33 -7.63 -7.63
C PRO A 47 -8.99 -8.89 -6.83
N LYS A 48 -9.99 -9.76 -6.64
CA LYS A 48 -9.82 -11.02 -5.92
C LYS A 48 -8.58 -11.73 -6.47
N PRO A 49 -7.74 -12.35 -5.62
CA PRO A 49 -6.56 -13.05 -6.10
C PRO A 49 -6.96 -14.05 -7.17
N LEU A 50 -6.07 -14.17 -8.15
CA LEU A 50 -6.07 -15.15 -9.24
C LEU A 50 -6.60 -16.54 -8.80
N PRO A 51 -7.18 -17.32 -9.75
CA PRO A 51 -8.06 -18.47 -9.48
C PRO A 51 -7.62 -19.38 -8.33
N ARG A 52 -8.64 -19.78 -7.55
CA ARG A 52 -8.64 -20.48 -6.24
C ARG A 52 -7.68 -21.67 -6.06
N ARG A 53 -6.99 -22.15 -7.09
CA ARG A 53 -5.98 -23.22 -7.00
C ARG A 53 -4.71 -22.80 -6.24
N GLN A 54 -4.50 -21.51 -5.99
CA GLN A 54 -3.37 -20.97 -5.20
C GLN A 54 -3.79 -20.18 -3.95
N ALA A 55 -5.06 -20.26 -3.54
CA ALA A 55 -5.63 -19.50 -2.42
C ALA A 55 -4.96 -19.75 -1.05
N GLY A 56 -4.05 -20.74 -0.95
CA GLY A 56 -3.26 -21.03 0.24
C GLY A 56 -1.97 -20.22 0.43
N LYS A 57 -1.58 -19.32 -0.49
CA LYS A 57 -0.33 -18.51 -0.35
C LYS A 57 -0.60 -17.00 -0.27
N PHE A 58 -1.43 -16.65 0.71
CA PHE A 58 -1.45 -15.39 1.49
C PHE A 58 -1.25 -14.06 0.76
N GLN A 59 -2.27 -13.62 0.02
CA GLN A 59 -2.40 -12.20 -0.31
C GLN A 59 -2.89 -11.44 0.94
N LYS A 60 -1.98 -11.13 1.86
CA LYS A 60 -2.30 -10.30 3.04
C LYS A 60 -2.24 -8.82 2.64
N VAL A 61 -3.41 -8.19 2.61
CA VAL A 61 -3.55 -6.75 2.36
C VAL A 61 -4.37 -6.15 3.49
N LYS A 62 -3.93 -4.99 3.99
CA LYS A 62 -4.72 -4.17 4.91
C LYS A 62 -5.28 -2.98 4.13
N LEU A 63 -6.59 -2.80 4.19
CA LEU A 63 -7.31 -1.73 3.51
C LEU A 63 -7.69 -0.64 4.49
N TYR A 64 -7.38 0.60 4.15
CA TYR A 64 -7.79 1.80 4.88
C TYR A 64 -8.49 2.71 3.89
N LEU A 65 -9.82 2.80 3.98
CA LEU A 65 -10.64 3.40 2.94
C LEU A 65 -11.59 4.43 3.53
N GLY A 66 -11.95 5.43 2.72
CA GLY A 66 -12.90 6.46 3.12
C GLY A 66 -12.21 7.65 3.77
N LYS A 67 -12.93 8.37 4.62
CA LYS A 67 -12.50 9.67 5.16
C LYS A 67 -11.25 9.55 6.05
N ASP A 68 -11.12 8.44 6.75
CA ASP A 68 -10.09 8.23 7.78
C ASP A 68 -8.87 7.45 7.24
N TYR A 69 -8.75 7.33 5.91
CA TYR A 69 -7.68 6.55 5.26
C TYR A 69 -6.26 6.99 5.63
N LEU A 70 -6.08 8.26 6.05
CA LEU A 70 -4.79 8.82 6.43
C LEU A 70 -4.34 8.42 7.85
N GLU A 71 -5.26 7.98 8.73
CA GLU A 71 -4.92 7.62 10.11
C GLU A 71 -3.94 6.44 10.19
N ALA A 72 -4.01 5.56 9.19
CA ALA A 72 -3.17 4.37 9.14
C ALA A 72 -1.71 4.65 8.80
N LEU A 73 -1.39 5.82 8.23
CA LEU A 73 -0.06 6.13 7.70
C LEU A 73 1.04 6.03 8.76
N GLU A 74 0.73 6.39 10.00
CA GLU A 74 1.71 6.35 11.09
C GLU A 74 2.22 4.96 11.41
N ASN A 75 1.41 3.94 11.17
CA ASN A 75 1.70 2.55 11.51
C ASN A 75 2.69 1.87 10.54
N TYR A 76 3.14 2.60 9.52
CA TYR A 76 4.02 2.10 8.47
C TYR A 76 5.37 2.79 8.51
N ASP A 77 6.39 2.07 8.06
CA ASP A 77 7.75 2.59 8.01
C ASP A 77 8.01 3.32 6.70
N ILE A 78 7.36 2.89 5.62
CA ILE A 78 7.53 3.42 4.26
C ILE A 78 6.16 3.58 3.60
N ILE A 79 5.94 4.73 2.99
CA ILE A 79 4.72 5.11 2.30
C ILE A 79 5.03 5.38 0.83
N ILE A 80 4.54 4.55 -0.08
CA ILE A 80 4.64 4.78 -1.51
C ILE A 80 3.42 5.60 -1.93
N LYS A 81 3.62 6.91 -2.09
CA LYS A 81 2.56 7.86 -2.44
C LYS A 81 2.35 7.95 -3.95
N SER A 82 1.11 7.78 -4.40
CA SER A 82 0.74 8.12 -5.78
C SER A 82 0.84 9.63 -6.02
N PRO A 83 1.29 10.11 -7.20
CA PRO A 83 1.42 11.53 -7.53
C PRO A 83 0.14 12.34 -7.29
N GLY A 84 -1.03 11.75 -7.57
CA GLY A 84 -2.34 12.37 -7.40
C GLY A 84 -2.75 12.70 -5.96
N VAL A 85 -2.02 12.22 -4.93
CA VAL A 85 -2.29 12.55 -3.53
C VAL A 85 -1.46 13.80 -3.14
N PRO A 86 -2.05 14.96 -2.85
CA PRO A 86 -1.26 16.16 -2.54
C PRO A 86 -0.45 16.02 -1.26
N PHE A 87 0.77 16.58 -1.19
CA PHE A 87 1.55 16.59 0.06
C PHE A 87 0.89 17.41 1.17
N LYS A 88 0.18 18.49 0.81
CA LYS A 88 -0.49 19.42 1.74
C LYS A 88 -1.55 18.78 2.65
N ILE A 89 -2.04 17.59 2.31
CA ILE A 89 -3.05 16.87 3.12
C ILE A 89 -2.43 15.82 4.03
N LEU A 90 -1.10 15.66 3.99
CA LEU A 90 -0.40 14.63 4.75
C LEU A 90 0.09 15.20 6.09
N PRO A 91 0.00 14.44 7.18
CA PRO A 91 0.64 14.81 8.44
C PRO A 91 2.15 15.04 8.28
N GLU A 92 2.71 16.05 8.93
CA GLU A 92 4.15 16.35 8.83
C GLU A 92 5.03 15.19 9.29
N SER A 93 4.58 14.46 10.30
CA SER A 93 5.22 13.26 10.86
C SER A 93 5.42 12.14 9.82
N VAL A 94 4.58 12.07 8.80
CA VAL A 94 4.69 11.04 7.76
C VAL A 94 5.55 11.46 6.57
N LEU A 95 5.88 12.75 6.42
CA LEU A 95 6.66 13.25 5.27
C LEU A 95 8.05 12.60 5.17
N LYS A 96 8.64 12.22 6.31
CA LYS A 96 9.93 11.52 6.38
C LYS A 96 9.86 10.05 5.96
N LYS A 97 8.66 9.50 5.78
CA LYS A 97 8.39 8.09 5.44
C LYS A 97 8.05 7.90 3.95
N ILE A 98 7.90 8.99 3.19
CA ILE A 98 7.52 9.01 1.76
C ILE A 98 8.75 8.90 0.87
#